data_AF-A0A927RR44-F1
#
_entry.id   AF-A0A927RR44-F1
#
_cell.length_a   1.000
_cell.length_b   1.000
_cell.length_c   1.000
_cell.angle_alpha   90.00
_cell.angle_beta   90.00
_cell.angle_gamma   90.00
#
_symmetry.space_group_name_H-M   'P 1'
#
loop_
_entity.id
_entity.type
_entity.pdbx_description
1 polymer ?
#
loop_
_entity_poly.entity_id
_entity_poly.type
_entity_poly.pdbx_seq_one_letter_code
_entity_poly.pdbx_strand_id
1 'polypeptide(L)'
;MFDKKTNHVLVYLQTQCQGGLYKVIDKQDIIDAMPKRYGMTMQDVCDVLSFLQRNDYVVLKYQDDEQICIALTPRAYGVLLKDSSHTEKPKFDKKIYWIVGIVAFVSAFLGVVAANFLGF
;
A
#
# COMPACT_ATOMS: atom_id res chain seq x y z
N MET A 1 14.95 -2.66 5.94
CA MET A 1 13.64 -1.99 5.95
C MET A 1 13.51 -1.29 4.62
N PHE A 2 12.41 -1.48 3.89
CA PHE A 2 12.25 -0.88 2.57
C PHE A 2 12.26 0.66 2.69
N ASP A 3 13.11 1.31 1.91
CA ASP A 3 13.01 2.77 1.76
C ASP A 3 11.69 3.12 1.08
N LYS A 4 11.10 4.25 1.44
CA LYS A 4 9.82 4.72 0.87
C LYS A 4 9.91 4.84 -0.65
N LYS A 5 11.09 5.22 -1.15
CA LYS A 5 11.40 5.28 -2.59
C LYS A 5 11.28 3.91 -3.24
N THR A 6 11.95 2.89 -2.67
CA THR A 6 11.92 1.51 -3.18
C THR A 6 10.50 0.94 -3.20
N ASN A 7 9.69 1.26 -2.19
CA ASN A 7 8.30 0.80 -2.14
C ASN A 7 7.45 1.42 -3.26
N HIS A 8 7.60 2.73 -3.50
CA HIS A 8 6.91 3.39 -4.62
C HIS A 8 7.30 2.82 -5.99
N VAL A 9 8.59 2.53 -6.22
CA VAL A 9 9.03 1.86 -7.45
C VAL A 9 8.39 0.48 -7.57
N LEU A 10 8.34 -0.29 -6.48
CA LEU A 10 7.75 -1.62 -6.48
C LEU A 10 6.24 -1.59 -6.81
N VAL A 11 5.50 -0.63 -6.25
CA VAL A 11 4.08 -0.40 -6.54
C VAL A 11 3.87 -0.02 -8.01
N TYR A 12 4.72 0.86 -8.56
CA TYR A 12 4.65 1.20 -9.98
C TYR A 12 4.96 0.00 -10.88
N LEU A 13 5.98 -0.80 -10.55
CA LEU A 13 6.28 -2.02 -11.30
C LEU A 13 5.13 -3.04 -11.21
N GLN A 14 4.40 -3.11 -10.09
CA GLN A 14 3.21 -3.95 -9.97
C GLN A 14 2.09 -3.54 -10.93
N THR A 15 1.80 -2.24 -11.05
CA THR A 15 0.74 -1.76 -11.95
C THR A 15 1.09 -2.02 -13.40
N GLN A 16 2.38 -2.03 -13.73
CA GLN A 16 2.86 -2.34 -15.07
C GLN A 16 2.87 -3.85 -15.35
N CYS A 17 3.35 -4.67 -14.41
CA CYS A 17 3.48 -6.13 -14.54
C CYS A 17 2.25 -6.87 -13.99
N GLN A 18 1.05 -6.49 -14.41
CA GLN A 18 -0.17 -7.21 -14.05
C GLN A 18 -0.13 -8.64 -14.62
N GLY A 19 -0.26 -9.64 -13.75
CA GLY A 19 -0.31 -11.06 -14.14
C GLY A 19 1.03 -11.81 -14.13
N GLY A 20 2.10 -11.25 -13.55
CA GLY A 20 3.38 -11.97 -13.38
C GLY A 20 4.15 -12.22 -14.68
N LEU A 21 3.74 -11.59 -15.77
CA LEU A 21 4.42 -11.65 -17.06
C LEU A 21 5.59 -10.67 -17.11
N TYR A 22 6.60 -11.01 -17.90
CA TYR A 22 7.72 -10.13 -18.20
C TYR A 22 7.23 -8.92 -18.98
N LYS A 23 7.55 -7.71 -18.51
CA LYS A 23 7.23 -6.48 -19.21
C LYS A 23 8.48 -5.64 -19.43
N VAL A 24 8.58 -5.06 -20.62
CA VAL A 24 9.61 -4.08 -20.96
C VAL A 24 9.11 -2.71 -20.53
N ILE A 25 9.93 -2.00 -19.77
CA ILE A 25 9.62 -0.68 -19.20
C ILE A 25 10.82 0.23 -19.47
N ASP A 26 10.54 1.46 -19.91
CA ASP A 26 11.57 2.49 -20.07
C ASP A 26 12.00 3.06 -18.71
N LYS A 27 13.30 3.29 -18.53
CA LYS A 27 13.83 3.88 -17.28
C LYS A 27 13.28 5.29 -17.04
N GLN A 28 12.99 6.05 -18.10
CA GLN A 28 12.39 7.38 -17.99
C GLN A 28 10.96 7.31 -17.46
N ASP A 29 10.16 6.33 -17.89
CA ASP A 29 8.79 6.16 -17.39
C ASP A 29 8.75 5.88 -15.88
N ILE A 30 9.76 5.20 -15.34
CA ILE A 30 9.89 4.96 -13.89
C ILE A 30 10.17 6.27 -13.14
N ILE A 31 11.00 7.15 -13.72
CA ILE A 31 11.33 8.46 -13.13
C ILE A 31 10.11 9.39 -13.20
N ASP A 32 9.39 9.40 -14.32
CA ASP A 32 8.22 10.26 -14.52
C ASP A 32 7.02 9.83 -13.67
N ALA A 33 6.90 8.53 -13.41
CA ALA A 33 5.87 7.99 -12.52
C ALA A 33 6.15 8.25 -11.02
N MET A 34 7.39 8.62 -10.68
CA MET A 34 7.76 8.94 -9.30
C MET A 34 7.26 10.32 -8.87
N PRO A 35 6.78 10.49 -7.63
CA PRO A 35 6.45 11.82 -7.11
C PRO A 35 7.69 12.73 -7.13
N LYS A 36 7.57 13.92 -7.72
CA LYS A 36 8.65 14.93 -7.82
C LYS A 36 9.35 15.27 -6.50
N ARG A 37 8.72 14.96 -5.35
CA ARG A 37 9.31 15.08 -4.01
C ARG A 37 10.53 14.20 -3.77
N TYR A 38 10.67 13.08 -4.48
CA TYR A 38 11.78 12.14 -4.27
C TYR A 38 12.99 12.39 -5.16
N GLY A 39 12.83 13.20 -6.23
CA GLY A 39 13.93 13.66 -7.10
C GLY A 39 14.85 12.53 -7.57
N MET A 40 14.29 11.44 -8.09
CA MET A 40 15.09 10.30 -8.53
C MET A 40 15.89 10.62 -9.79
N THR A 41 17.16 10.27 -9.77
CA THR A 41 18.04 10.25 -10.94
C THR A 41 18.11 8.85 -11.56
N MET A 42 18.63 8.74 -12.79
CA MET A 42 18.86 7.45 -13.45
C MET A 42 19.74 6.49 -12.62
N GLN A 43 20.73 7.04 -11.90
CA GLN A 43 21.58 6.25 -11.00
C GLN A 43 20.79 5.69 -9.83
N ASP A 44 19.92 6.49 -9.20
CA ASP A 44 19.08 6.04 -8.10
C ASP A 44 18.14 4.90 -8.53
N VAL A 45 17.60 4.96 -9.75
CA VAL A 45 16.73 3.90 -10.30
C VAL A 45 17.52 2.61 -10.47
N CYS A 46 18.73 2.67 -11.03
CA CYS A 46 19.62 1.53 -11.16
C CYS A 46 19.99 0.92 -9.80
N ASP A 47 20.29 1.77 -8.80
CA ASP A 47 20.61 1.31 -7.45
C ASP A 47 19.41 0.62 -6.79
N VAL A 48 18.21 1.19 -6.93
CA VAL A 48 16.98 0.58 -6.42
C VAL A 48 16.66 -0.74 -7.13
N LEU A 49 16.83 -0.82 -8.45
CA LEU A 49 16.63 -2.06 -9.21
C LEU A 49 17.62 -3.13 -8.80
N SER A 50 18.91 -2.77 -8.63
CA SER A 50 19.94 -3.70 -8.16
C SER A 50 19.63 -4.22 -6.76
N PHE A 51 19.09 -3.36 -5.88
CA PHE A 51 18.65 -3.74 -4.56
C PHE A 51 17.43 -4.68 -4.60
N LEU A 52 16.45 -4.39 -5.46
CA LEU A 52 15.27 -5.24 -5.65
C LEU A 52 15.63 -6.62 -6.22
N GLN A 53 16.60 -6.66 -7.14
CA GLN A 53 17.13 -7.91 -7.69
C GLN A 53 17.90 -8.71 -6.64
N ARG A 54 18.81 -8.08 -5.88
CA ARG A 54 19.60 -8.76 -4.83
C ARG A 54 18.74 -9.42 -3.75
N ASN A 55 17.58 -8.84 -3.47
CA ASN A 55 16.65 -9.35 -2.46
C ASN A 55 15.55 -10.26 -3.05
N ASP A 56 15.67 -10.63 -4.33
CA ASP A 56 14.75 -11.55 -5.00
C ASP A 56 13.29 -11.06 -5.07
N TYR A 57 13.10 -9.74 -5.14
CA TYR A 57 11.79 -9.12 -5.37
C TYR A 57 11.49 -8.97 -6.87
N VAL A 58 12.54 -8.89 -7.68
CA VAL A 58 12.44 -8.59 -9.11
C VAL A 58 13.43 -9.46 -9.87
N VAL A 59 12.97 -10.05 -10.99
CA VAL A 59 13.81 -10.76 -11.94
C VAL A 59 14.03 -9.88 -13.16
N LEU A 60 15.28 -9.47 -13.37
CA LEU A 60 15.73 -8.75 -14.54
C LEU A 60 16.21 -9.78 -15.58
N LYS A 61 15.52 -9.88 -16.72
CA LYS A 61 15.96 -10.74 -17.83
C LYS A 61 16.84 -10.01 -18.83
N TYR A 62 16.60 -8.71 -19.00
CA TYR A 62 17.25 -7.91 -20.02
C TYR A 62 17.36 -6.46 -19.54
N GLN A 63 18.53 -5.85 -19.74
CA GLN A 63 18.81 -4.49 -19.36
C GLN A 63 19.61 -3.83 -20.47
N ASP A 64 18.94 -2.97 -21.24
CA ASP A 64 19.57 -2.03 -22.16
C ASP A 64 19.78 -0.67 -21.47
N ASP A 65 20.41 0.27 -22.18
CA ASP A 65 20.68 1.62 -21.66
C ASP A 65 19.38 2.40 -21.36
N GLU A 66 18.32 2.18 -22.13
CA GLU A 66 17.03 2.88 -21.97
C GLU A 66 15.91 1.97 -21.44
N GLN A 67 15.93 0.68 -21.82
CA GLN A 67 14.85 -0.27 -21.56
C GLN A 67 15.24 -1.39 -20.61
N ILE A 68 14.30 -1.82 -19.77
CA ILE A 68 14.50 -2.95 -18.86
C ILE A 68 13.33 -3.91 -18.95
N CYS A 69 13.63 -5.20 -19.11
CA CYS A 69 12.64 -6.26 -19.02
C CYS A 69 12.59 -6.85 -17.60
N ILE A 70 11.46 -6.62 -16.95
CA ILE A 70 11.27 -6.85 -15.52
C ILE A 70 10.09 -7.80 -15.29
N ALA A 71 10.25 -8.78 -14.40
CA ALA A 71 9.14 -9.51 -13.80
C ALA A 71 9.18 -9.42 -12.27
N LEU A 72 8.00 -9.27 -11.65
CA LEU A 72 7.88 -9.32 -10.20
C LEU A 72 7.84 -10.77 -9.71
N THR A 73 8.55 -11.06 -8.62
CA THR A 73 8.49 -12.38 -7.98
C THR A 73 7.26 -12.51 -7.07
N PRO A 74 6.80 -13.74 -6.77
CA PRO A 74 5.75 -13.97 -5.77
C PRO A 74 6.05 -13.32 -4.40
N ARG A 75 7.34 -13.21 -4.07
CA ARG A 75 7.82 -12.56 -2.84
C ARG A 75 7.54 -11.06 -2.83
N ALA A 76 7.73 -10.37 -3.96
CA ALA A 76 7.35 -8.96 -4.08
C ALA A 76 5.86 -8.75 -3.90
N TYR A 77 5.03 -9.60 -4.53
CA TYR A 77 3.58 -9.54 -4.34
C TYR A 77 3.19 -9.74 -2.86
N GLY A 78 3.86 -10.65 -2.13
CA GLY A 78 3.62 -10.84 -0.70
C GLY A 78 3.92 -9.59 0.15
N VAL A 79 4.96 -8.83 -0.18
CA VAL A 79 5.28 -7.56 0.50
C VAL A 79 4.25 -6.49 0.16
N LEU A 80 3.89 -6.37 -1.12
CA LEU A 80 2.87 -5.42 -1.60
C LEU A 80 1.50 -5.70 -0.97
N LEU A 81 1.09 -6.97 -0.85
CA LEU A 81 -0.15 -7.35 -0.17
C LEU A 81 -0.13 -6.99 1.32
N LYS A 82 1.02 -7.17 1.97
CA LYS A 82 1.19 -6.83 3.38
C LYS A 82 1.11 -5.32 3.60
N ASP A 83 1.70 -4.54 2.71
CA ASP A 83 1.61 -3.08 2.76
C ASP A 83 0.21 -2.57 2.37
N SER A 84 -0.47 -3.20 1.41
CA SER A 84 -1.86 -2.87 1.06
C SER A 84 -2.84 -3.26 2.16
N SER A 85 -2.56 -4.30 2.96
CA SER A 85 -3.35 -4.68 4.14
C SER A 85 -3.28 -3.66 5.29
N HIS A 86 -2.36 -2.69 5.21
CA HIS A 86 -2.33 -1.52 6.08
C HIS A 86 -3.24 -0.38 5.60
N THR A 87 -3.81 -0.51 4.40
CA THR A 87 -4.86 0.37 3.89
C THR A 87 -6.20 -0.26 4.29
N GLU A 88 -7.01 0.52 5.00
CA GLU A 88 -8.35 0.14 5.48
C GLU A 88 -8.41 -0.74 6.73
N LYS A 89 -7.66 -0.37 7.77
CA LYS A 89 -8.39 -0.28 9.05
C LYS A 89 -9.36 0.88 8.88
N PRO A 90 -10.69 0.68 8.87
CA PRO A 90 -11.59 1.82 8.97
C PRO A 90 -11.13 2.58 10.21
N LYS A 91 -10.68 3.82 10.01
CA LYS A 91 -10.36 4.72 11.11
C LYS A 91 -11.69 5.04 11.77
N PHE A 92 -12.23 4.10 12.53
CA PHE A 92 -13.34 4.35 13.42
C PHE A 92 -12.82 5.36 14.42
N ASP A 93 -13.26 6.60 14.21
CA ASP A 93 -12.80 7.74 14.94
C ASP A 93 -13.10 7.49 16.42
N LYS A 94 -12.15 7.78 17.33
CA LYS A 94 -12.34 7.52 18.77
C LYS A 94 -13.61 8.20 19.30
N LYS A 95 -14.05 9.26 18.63
CA LYS A 95 -15.33 9.95 18.86
C LYS A 95 -16.56 9.06 18.66
N ILE A 96 -16.55 8.16 17.67
CA ILE A 96 -17.68 7.25 17.40
C ILE A 96 -17.85 6.27 18.55
N TYR A 97 -16.75 5.70 19.08
CA TYR A 97 -16.81 4.83 20.26
C TYR A 97 -17.33 5.55 21.50
N TRP A 98 -16.93 6.82 21.69
CA TRP A 98 -17.40 7.63 22.81
C TRP A 98 -18.90 7.96 22.70
N ILE A 99 -19.39 8.28 21.50
CA ILE A 99 -20.81 8.54 21.24
C ILE A 99 -21.65 7.27 21.44
N VAL A 100 -21.20 6.11 20.92
CA VAL A 100 -21.91 4.84 21.10
C VAL A 100 -22.00 4.45 22.57
N GLY A 101 -20.95 4.70 23.36
CA GLY A 101 -20.96 4.49 24.81
C GLY A 101 -22.00 5.34 25.54
N ILE A 102 -22.12 6.63 25.18
CA ILE A 102 -23.12 7.54 25.78
C ILE A 102 -24.54 7.13 25.37
N VAL A 103 -24.76 6.79 24.10
CA VAL A 103 -26.09 6.39 23.61
C VAL A 103 -26.54 5.10 24.29
N ALA A 104 -25.67 4.11 24.45
CA ALA A 104 -25.99 2.89 25.18
C ALA A 104 -26.38 3.18 26.63
N PHE A 105 -25.63 4.05 27.31
CA PHE A 105 -25.92 4.45 28.70
C PHE A 105 -27.26 5.16 28.83
N VAL A 106 -27.55 6.14 27.96
CA VAL A 106 -28.81 6.90 28.00
C VAL A 106 -30.00 6.02 27.61
N SER A 107 -29.84 5.10 26.67
CA SER A 107 -30.91 4.17 26.26
C SER A 107 -31.34 3.24 27.39
N ALA A 108 -30.40 2.77 28.22
CA ALA A 108 -30.71 1.92 29.37
C ALA A 108 -31.53 2.68 30.43
N PHE A 109 -31.20 3.94 30.69
CA PHE A 109 -31.95 4.78 31.62
C PHE A 109 -33.36 5.12 31.13
N LEU A 110 -33.50 5.47 29.84
CA LEU A 110 -34.80 5.77 29.26
C LEU A 110 -35.72 4.55 29.19
N GLY A 111 -35.18 3.36 28.93
CA GLY A 111 -35.96 2.12 28.93
C GLY A 111 -36.62 1.83 30.27
N VAL A 112 -35.89 2.02 31.38
CA VAL A 112 -36.41 1.81 32.74
C VAL A 112 -37.48 2.83 33.11
N VAL A 113 -37.29 4.11 32.76
CA VAL A 113 -38.27 5.16 33.04
C VAL A 113 -39.56 4.95 32.24
N ALA A 114 -39.44 4.57 30.96
CA ALA A 114 -40.60 4.27 30.12
C ALA A 114 -41.37 3.03 30.60
N ALA A 115 -40.67 1.98 31.04
CA ALA A 115 -41.30 0.78 31.61
C ALA A 115 -42.10 1.11 32.88
N ASN A 116 -41.54 1.94 33.76
CA ASN A 116 -42.18 2.35 35.00
C ASN A 116 -43.39 3.28 34.76
N PHE A 117 -43.36 4.10 33.70
CA PHE A 117 -44.49 4.97 33.34
C PHE A 117 -45.64 4.22 32.65
N LEU A 118 -45.35 3.14 31.93
CA LEU A 118 -46.37 2.29 31.28
C LEU A 118 -46.98 1.23 32.23
N GLY A 119 -46.56 1.20 33.49
CA GLY A 119 -47.17 0.36 34.53
C GLY A 119 -46.83 -1.13 34.43
N PHE A 120 -45.63 -1.47 33.99
CA PHE A 120 -45.03 -2.81 34.15
C PHE A 120 -44.20 -2.90 35.43
#